data_AF-A0A067FTD1-F1
#
_entry.id   AF-A0A067FTD1-F1
#
_cell.length_a   1.000
_cell.length_b   1.000
_cell.length_c   1.000
_cell.angle_alpha   90.00
_cell.angle_beta   90.00
_cell.angle_gamma   90.00
#
_symmetry.space_group_name_H-M   'P 1'
#
loop_
_entity.id
_entity.type
_entity.pdbx_description
1 polymer ?
#
loop_
_entity_poly.entity_id
_entity_poly.type
_entity_poly.pdbx_seq_one_letter_code
_entity_poly.pdbx_strand_id
1 'polypeptide(L)'
;MTLSDEEIKRLFRIRRTVMQMLRDRGYFVGDFEINMSKEQFIAKFGENMKREDLVINKALRNDSSDQIYVFFPDEQKVGVKTMKTYTNRMKSENVFRAILVVQQNLTPFARTCIQEISAKFHLEVFQEAELLVNIKEHVLVPEHQVLTNEEKKTLLKRYTVKETQVSDKF
;
A
#
# COMPACT_ATOMS: atom_id res chain seq x y z
N MET A 1 -2.80 13.28 23.61
CA MET A 1 -3.16 12.00 24.24
C MET A 1 -2.17 10.98 23.74
N THR A 2 -1.53 10.25 24.65
CA THR A 2 -0.67 9.11 24.32
C THR A 2 -1.48 8.03 23.63
N LEU A 3 -0.96 7.44 22.55
CA LEU A 3 -1.58 6.28 21.93
C LEU A 3 -1.59 5.13 22.93
N SER A 4 -2.63 4.30 22.88
CA SER A 4 -2.65 3.07 23.69
C SER A 4 -1.63 2.06 23.17
N ASP A 5 -1.14 1.19 24.06
CA ASP A 5 -0.11 0.21 23.68
C ASP A 5 -0.61 -0.80 22.63
N GLU A 6 -1.92 -1.06 22.60
CA GLU A 6 -2.59 -1.86 21.56
C GLU A 6 -2.65 -1.13 20.21
N GLU A 7 -2.89 0.17 20.18
CA GLU A 7 -2.85 0.96 18.94
C GLU A 7 -1.43 1.00 18.35
N ILE A 8 -0.41 1.19 19.19
CA ILE A 8 0.99 1.17 18.78
C ILE A 8 1.34 -0.19 18.16
N LYS A 9 0.95 -1.28 18.84
CA LYS A 9 1.16 -2.65 18.36
C LYS A 9 0.46 -2.92 17.02
N ARG A 10 -0.75 -2.39 16.83
CA ARG A 10 -1.50 -2.48 15.58
C ARG A 10 -0.81 -1.73 14.45
N LEU A 11 -0.45 -0.46 14.67
CA LEU A 11 0.25 0.37 13.67
C LEU A 11 1.61 -0.22 13.29
N PHE A 12 2.34 -0.76 14.26
CA PHE A 12 3.60 -1.47 14.04
C PHE A 12 3.43 -2.67 13.08
N ARG A 13 2.43 -3.53 13.33
CA ARG A 13 2.14 -4.69 12.47
C ARG A 13 1.76 -4.27 11.06
N ILE A 14 0.83 -3.32 10.94
CA ILE A 14 0.36 -2.79 9.67
C ILE A 14 1.53 -2.23 8.86
N ARG A 15 2.38 -1.41 9.49
CA ARG A 15 3.56 -0.84 8.82
C ARG A 15 4.49 -1.93 8.31
N ARG A 16 4.74 -2.98 9.11
CA ARG A 16 5.58 -4.11 8.69
C ARG A 16 4.99 -4.81 7.46
N THR A 17 3.69 -5.11 7.47
CA THR A 17 3.00 -5.73 6.34
C THR A 17 3.03 -4.85 5.09
N VAL A 18 2.87 -3.53 5.24
CA VAL A 18 3.02 -2.59 4.12
C VAL A 18 4.44 -2.61 3.57
N MET A 19 5.48 -2.62 4.42
CA MET A 19 6.87 -2.68 3.96
C MET A 19 7.19 -3.97 3.21
N GLN A 20 6.69 -5.12 3.70
CA GLN A 20 6.76 -6.39 2.99
C GLN A 20 6.06 -6.32 1.62
N MET A 21 4.84 -5.78 1.59
CA MET A 21 4.06 -5.63 0.35
C MET A 21 4.77 -4.73 -0.67
N LEU A 22 5.35 -3.60 -0.23
CA LEU A 22 6.11 -2.71 -1.11
C LEU A 22 7.37 -3.41 -1.64
N ARG A 23 8.08 -4.19 -0.81
CA ARG A 23 9.22 -4.99 -1.28
C ARG A 23 8.81 -5.98 -2.36
N ASP A 24 7.71 -6.69 -2.15
CA ASP A 24 7.18 -7.69 -3.09
C ASP A 24 6.72 -7.06 -4.41
N ARG A 25 6.26 -5.80 -4.37
CA ARG A 25 5.92 -5.00 -5.56
C ARG A 25 7.14 -4.39 -6.26
N GLY A 26 8.36 -4.71 -5.83
CA GLY A 26 9.59 -4.24 -6.47
C GLY A 26 10.08 -2.86 -6.03
N TYR A 27 9.51 -2.29 -4.97
CA TYR A 27 10.01 -1.03 -4.40
C TYR A 27 11.28 -1.26 -3.56
N PHE A 28 12.10 -0.21 -3.46
CA PHE A 28 13.35 -0.24 -2.72
C PHE A 28 13.09 -0.17 -1.20
N VAL A 29 12.94 -1.34 -0.58
CA VAL A 29 12.76 -1.51 0.87
C VAL A 29 13.93 -2.30 1.43
N GLY A 30 14.60 -1.76 2.44
CA GLY A 30 15.72 -2.42 3.12
C GLY A 30 15.24 -3.42 4.17
N ASP A 31 16.01 -4.48 4.42
CA ASP A 31 15.64 -5.51 5.41
C ASP A 31 15.52 -4.95 6.83
N PHE A 32 16.32 -3.93 7.17
CA PHE A 32 16.22 -3.23 8.45
C PHE A 32 14.88 -2.49 8.64
N GLU A 33 14.19 -2.14 7.56
CA GLU A 33 12.88 -1.49 7.64
C GLU A 33 11.75 -2.48 7.93
N ILE A 34 11.90 -3.73 7.47
CA ILE A 34 10.96 -4.82 7.68
C ILE A 34 11.19 -5.47 9.05
N ASN A 35 12.46 -5.66 9.41
CA ASN A 35 12.87 -6.35 10.65
C ASN A 35 13.02 -5.40 11.85
N MET A 36 12.51 -4.16 11.73
CA MET A 36 12.46 -3.20 12.83
C MET A 36 11.69 -3.78 14.03
N SER A 37 12.25 -3.69 15.23
CA SER A 37 11.56 -4.12 16.45
C SER A 37 10.49 -3.12 16.92
N LYS A 38 9.57 -3.53 17.81
CA LYS A 38 8.56 -2.62 18.38
C LYS A 38 9.23 -1.48 19.14
N GLU A 39 10.31 -1.76 19.86
CA GLU A 39 11.07 -0.79 20.65
C GLU A 39 11.75 0.22 19.73
N GLN A 40 12.35 -0.24 18.62
CA GLN A 40 12.94 0.64 17.60
C GLN A 40 11.88 1.50 16.91
N PHE A 41 10.70 0.94 16.67
CA PHE A 41 9.57 1.67 16.11
C PHE A 41 9.10 2.78 17.05
N ILE A 42 8.94 2.49 18.35
CA ILE A 42 8.61 3.50 19.36
C ILE A 42 9.73 4.53 19.51
N ALA A 43 10.99 4.11 19.51
CA ALA A 43 12.12 5.03 19.59
C ALA A 43 12.18 5.99 18.39
N LYS A 44 11.77 5.52 17.20
CA LYS A 44 11.78 6.31 15.96
C LYS A 44 10.62 7.30 15.85
N PHE A 45 9.41 6.89 16.23
CA PHE A 45 8.19 7.70 16.03
C PHE A 45 7.66 8.33 17.33
N GLY A 46 8.12 7.87 18.49
CA GLY A 46 7.67 8.30 19.81
C GLY A 46 6.38 7.63 20.27
N GLU A 47 6.12 7.64 21.59
CA GLU A 47 4.88 7.11 22.17
C GLU A 47 3.63 7.93 21.81
N ASN A 48 3.82 9.19 21.43
CA ASN A 48 2.77 10.11 20.98
C ASN A 48 2.79 10.29 19.45
N MET A 49 3.24 9.29 18.68
CA MET A 49 3.35 9.38 17.23
C MET A 49 2.01 9.78 16.59
N LYS A 50 2.06 10.67 15.60
CA LYS A 50 0.90 10.98 14.76
C LYS A 50 0.89 10.03 13.58
N ARG A 51 -0.29 9.71 13.07
CA ARG A 51 -0.42 8.87 11.87
C ARG A 51 0.23 9.52 10.64
N GLU A 52 0.27 10.85 10.59
CA GLU A 52 1.01 11.61 9.58
C GLU A 52 2.53 11.32 9.58
N ASP A 53 3.10 10.97 10.72
CA ASP A 53 4.52 10.62 10.86
C ASP A 53 4.82 9.24 10.25
N LEU A 54 3.79 8.40 10.08
CA LEU A 54 3.91 7.06 9.52
C LEU A 54 3.90 7.04 8.00
N VAL A 55 3.74 8.18 7.33
CA VAL A 55 3.75 8.27 5.86
C VAL A 55 5.02 7.63 5.30
N ILE A 56 4.84 6.82 4.24
CA ILE A 56 5.93 6.14 3.55
C ILE A 56 6.04 6.72 2.14
N ASN A 57 7.26 7.03 1.69
CA ASN A 57 7.59 7.24 0.29
C ASN A 57 8.67 6.23 -0.10
N LYS A 58 8.45 5.48 -1.18
CA LYS A 58 9.42 4.55 -1.75
C LYS A 58 9.49 4.69 -3.26
N ALA A 59 10.68 4.56 -3.83
CA ALA A 59 10.90 4.48 -5.27
C ALA A 59 11.03 3.01 -5.72
N LEU A 60 10.71 2.72 -6.98
CA LEU A 60 11.00 1.41 -7.56
C LEU A 60 12.52 1.15 -7.56
N ARG A 61 12.92 -0.12 -7.39
CA ARG A 61 14.35 -0.50 -7.39
C ARG A 61 15.06 -0.15 -8.70
N ASN A 62 14.35 -0.31 -9.81
CA ASN A 62 14.90 -0.16 -11.15
C ASN A 62 14.55 1.20 -11.78
N ASP A 63 13.69 1.99 -11.14
CA ASP A 63 13.28 3.31 -11.62
C ASP A 63 13.00 4.24 -10.45
N SER A 64 13.95 5.15 -10.20
CA SER A 64 13.83 6.13 -9.10
C SER A 64 12.77 7.21 -9.33
N SER A 65 12.27 7.33 -10.56
CA SER A 65 11.22 8.29 -10.93
C SER A 65 9.81 7.78 -10.63
N ASP A 66 9.59 6.46 -10.64
CA ASP A 66 8.33 5.86 -10.20
C ASP A 66 8.37 5.67 -8.68
N GLN A 67 7.64 6.55 -7.99
CA GLN A 67 7.51 6.55 -6.55
C GLN A 67 6.09 6.17 -6.13
N ILE A 68 5.98 5.67 -4.90
CA ILE A 68 4.71 5.36 -4.25
C ILE A 68 4.65 6.00 -2.87
N TYR A 69 3.51 6.63 -2.61
CA TYR A 69 3.15 7.09 -1.28
C TYR A 69 2.30 6.04 -0.54
N VAL A 70 2.48 5.93 0.77
CA VAL A 70 1.51 5.28 1.66
C VAL A 70 1.08 6.28 2.73
N PHE A 71 -0.21 6.59 2.75
CA PHE A 71 -0.79 7.55 3.68
C PHE A 71 -1.59 6.83 4.77
N PHE A 72 -1.50 7.35 6.00
CA PHE A 72 -2.23 6.90 7.17
C PHE A 72 -3.09 8.06 7.70
N PRO A 73 -4.35 8.18 7.27
CA PRO A 73 -5.24 9.24 7.75
C PRO A 73 -5.60 9.03 9.22
N ASP A 74 -5.70 10.14 9.96
CA ASP A 74 -6.13 10.14 11.35
C ASP A 74 -7.65 10.00 11.51
N GLU A 75 -8.40 10.50 10.52
CA GLU A 75 -9.86 10.42 10.49
C GLU A 75 -10.34 8.96 10.36
N GLN A 76 -11.28 8.55 11.22
CA GLN A 76 -11.91 7.21 11.13
C GLN A 76 -12.60 7.00 9.78
N LYS A 77 -13.30 8.03 9.29
CA LYS A 77 -13.97 8.06 7.99
C LYS A 77 -13.38 9.18 7.14
N VAL A 78 -12.57 8.80 6.17
CA VAL A 78 -11.90 9.77 5.29
C VAL A 78 -12.91 10.48 4.40
N GLY A 79 -12.89 11.81 4.47
CA GLY A 79 -13.69 12.70 3.64
C GLY A 79 -12.94 13.24 2.40
N VAL A 80 -13.68 13.98 1.56
CA VAL A 80 -13.14 14.58 0.32
C VAL A 80 -12.01 15.59 0.60
N LYS A 81 -12.07 16.31 1.72
CA LYS A 81 -11.05 17.29 2.11
C LYS A 81 -9.67 16.62 2.22
N THR A 82 -9.60 15.55 2.98
CA THR A 82 -8.38 14.76 3.22
C THR A 82 -7.85 14.16 1.92
N MET A 83 -8.73 13.63 1.06
CA MET A 83 -8.36 13.14 -0.27
C MET A 83 -7.71 14.24 -1.13
N LYS A 84 -8.31 15.44 -1.19
CA LYS A 84 -7.75 16.57 -1.93
C LYS A 84 -6.38 16.97 -1.42
N THR A 85 -6.16 16.96 -0.11
CA THR A 85 -4.84 17.23 0.49
C THR A 85 -3.78 16.26 -0.02
N TYR A 86 -4.06 14.95 0.01
CA TYR A 86 -3.11 13.95 -0.47
C TYR A 86 -2.90 14.02 -1.98
N THR A 87 -3.96 14.20 -2.76
CA THR A 87 -3.83 14.36 -4.22
C THR A 87 -3.01 15.60 -4.58
N ASN A 88 -3.17 16.71 -3.84
CA ASN A 88 -2.37 17.91 -4.07
C ASN A 88 -0.90 17.70 -3.72
N ARG A 89 -0.60 16.99 -2.62
CA ARG A 89 0.77 16.60 -2.26
C ARG A 89 1.40 15.70 -3.33
N MET A 90 0.66 14.70 -3.79
CA MET A 90 1.08 13.83 -4.89
C MET A 90 1.37 14.62 -6.17
N LYS A 91 0.51 15.59 -6.52
CA LYS A 91 0.72 16.50 -7.65
C LYS A 91 1.99 17.34 -7.50
N SER A 92 2.22 17.94 -6.34
CA SER A 92 3.39 18.81 -6.13
C SER A 92 4.71 18.05 -6.20
N GLU A 93 4.69 16.78 -5.80
CA GLU A 93 5.87 15.93 -5.77
C GLU A 93 6.00 15.02 -7.01
N ASN A 94 5.09 15.16 -7.99
CA ASN A 94 5.02 14.32 -9.20
C ASN A 94 4.97 12.81 -8.92
N VAL A 95 4.27 12.42 -7.86
CA VAL A 95 4.07 11.01 -7.50
C VAL A 95 2.68 10.57 -7.92
N PHE A 96 2.58 9.51 -8.73
CA PHE A 96 1.31 9.09 -9.34
C PHE A 96 0.66 7.87 -8.69
N ARG A 97 1.37 7.17 -7.80
CA ARG A 97 0.87 5.99 -7.10
C ARG A 97 0.75 6.26 -5.61
N ALA A 98 -0.36 5.83 -5.02
CA ALA A 98 -0.48 5.83 -3.57
C ALA A 98 -1.33 4.68 -3.04
N ILE A 99 -1.02 4.28 -1.82
CA ILE A 99 -1.84 3.43 -0.97
C ILE A 99 -2.41 4.27 0.17
N LEU A 100 -3.70 4.16 0.41
CA LEU A 100 -4.40 4.79 1.52
C LEU A 100 -4.79 3.72 2.54
N VAL A 101 -4.20 3.77 3.73
CA VAL A 101 -4.49 2.83 4.82
C VAL A 101 -5.53 3.44 5.76
N VAL A 102 -6.77 2.98 5.67
CA VAL A 102 -7.91 3.58 6.37
C VAL A 102 -8.36 2.75 7.58
N GLN A 103 -8.81 3.42 8.64
CA GLN A 103 -9.36 2.76 9.82
C GLN A 103 -10.73 2.12 9.56
N GLN A 104 -11.58 2.81 8.78
CA GLN A 104 -12.87 2.33 8.31
C GLN A 104 -13.05 2.64 6.82
N ASN A 105 -14.11 2.10 6.25
CA ASN A 105 -14.53 2.38 4.89
C ASN A 105 -14.59 3.89 4.57
N LEU A 106 -14.13 4.23 3.36
CA LEU A 106 -14.28 5.58 2.79
C LEU A 106 -15.74 6.01 2.72
N THR A 107 -15.98 7.31 2.92
CA THR A 107 -17.27 7.94 2.63
C THR A 107 -17.62 7.79 1.15
N PRO A 108 -18.92 7.72 0.76
CA PRO A 108 -19.30 7.60 -0.65
C PRO A 108 -18.69 8.70 -1.53
N PHE A 109 -18.69 9.95 -1.03
CA PHE A 109 -18.08 11.08 -1.73
C PHE A 109 -16.57 10.94 -1.91
N ALA A 110 -15.85 10.39 -0.93
CA ALA A 110 -14.42 10.12 -1.08
C ALA A 110 -14.15 9.02 -2.12
N ARG A 111 -15.00 8.00 -2.23
CA ARG A 111 -14.89 6.97 -3.28
C ARG A 111 -15.09 7.56 -4.68
N THR A 112 -16.10 8.41 -4.85
CA THR A 112 -16.33 9.12 -6.12
C THR A 112 -15.13 9.99 -6.49
N CYS A 113 -14.54 10.70 -5.51
CA CYS A 113 -13.34 11.50 -5.74
C CYS A 113 -12.15 10.64 -6.23
N ILE A 114 -11.97 9.42 -5.72
CA ILE A 114 -10.94 8.49 -6.22
C ILE A 114 -11.20 8.11 -7.68
N GLN A 115 -12.45 7.82 -8.04
CA GLN A 115 -12.82 7.49 -9.41
C GLN A 115 -12.54 8.65 -10.37
N GLU A 116 -12.85 9.88 -9.97
CA GLU A 116 -12.60 11.09 -10.79
C GLU A 116 -11.10 11.32 -11.05
N ILE A 117 -10.23 11.04 -10.08
CA ILE A 117 -8.78 11.23 -10.23
C ILE A 117 -8.05 10.01 -10.80
N SER A 118 -8.74 8.87 -10.94
CA SER A 118 -8.16 7.58 -11.37
C SER A 118 -7.49 7.64 -12.75
N ALA A 119 -7.90 8.57 -13.61
CA ALA A 119 -7.29 8.79 -14.91
C ALA A 119 -5.83 9.27 -14.84
N LYS A 120 -5.42 9.90 -13.73
CA LYS A 120 -4.05 10.43 -13.53
C LYS A 120 -3.32 9.79 -12.35
N PHE A 121 -4.04 9.43 -11.30
CA PHE A 121 -3.47 8.88 -10.08
C PHE A 121 -3.99 7.47 -9.82
N HIS A 122 -3.07 6.55 -9.58
CA HIS A 122 -3.39 5.19 -9.16
C HIS A 122 -3.45 5.13 -7.64
N LEU A 123 -4.65 5.17 -7.08
CA LEU A 123 -4.89 5.08 -5.64
C LEU A 123 -5.49 3.72 -5.27
N GLU A 124 -4.82 3.02 -4.38
CA GLU A 124 -5.31 1.79 -3.74
C GLU A 124 -5.74 2.10 -2.30
N VAL A 125 -6.77 1.41 -1.83
CA VAL A 125 -7.31 1.61 -0.48
C VAL A 125 -7.29 0.28 0.24
N PHE A 126 -6.68 0.26 1.42
CA PHE A 126 -6.65 -0.91 2.31
C PHE A 126 -7.24 -0.53 3.66
N GLN A 127 -8.04 -1.42 4.22
CA GLN A 127 -8.42 -1.28 5.62
C GLN A 127 -7.28 -1.78 6.50
N GLU A 128 -7.05 -1.11 7.62
CA GLU A 128 -6.06 -1.55 8.61
C GLU A 128 -6.26 -3.00 9.05
N ALA A 129 -7.52 -3.45 9.16
CA ALA A 129 -7.86 -4.81 9.55
C ALA A 129 -7.30 -5.85 8.56
N GLU A 130 -7.23 -5.51 7.26
CA GLU A 130 -6.69 -6.37 6.21
C GLU A 130 -5.17 -6.47 6.27
N LEU A 131 -4.51 -5.47 6.86
CA LEU A 131 -3.05 -5.36 6.93
C LEU A 131 -2.46 -5.81 8.27
N LEU A 132 -3.29 -6.30 9.20
CA LEU A 132 -2.82 -6.82 10.49
C LEU A 132 -1.97 -8.08 10.33
N VAL A 133 -2.20 -8.86 9.27
CA VAL A 133 -1.51 -10.11 8.97
C VAL A 133 -1.21 -10.15 7.47
N ASN A 134 0.02 -10.50 7.10
CA ASN A 134 0.37 -10.71 5.71
C ASN A 134 -0.17 -12.07 5.24
N ILE A 135 -1.25 -12.06 4.45
CA ILE A 135 -1.90 -13.28 3.98
C ILE A 135 -1.01 -14.15 3.09
N LYS A 136 0.04 -13.59 2.46
CA LYS A 136 1.00 -14.37 1.66
C LYS A 136 1.78 -15.38 2.49
N GLU A 137 1.90 -15.16 3.80
CA GLU A 137 2.62 -16.07 4.71
C GLU A 137 1.73 -17.25 5.15
N HIS A 138 0.45 -17.26 4.78
CA HIS A 138 -0.46 -18.33 5.12
C HIS A 138 -0.23 -19.57 4.25
N VAL A 139 -0.19 -20.75 4.87
CA VAL A 139 0.11 -22.03 4.21
C VAL A 139 -0.81 -22.37 3.03
N LEU A 140 -2.06 -21.87 3.05
CA LEU A 140 -3.04 -22.11 1.98
C LEU A 140 -2.94 -21.12 0.81
N VAL A 141 -2.05 -20.12 0.89
CA VAL A 141 -1.87 -19.13 -0.17
C VAL A 141 -0.60 -19.50 -0.94
N PRO A 142 -0.71 -19.99 -2.20
CA PRO A 142 0.46 -20.29 -3.00
C PRO A 142 1.19 -19.00 -3.39
N GLU A 143 2.43 -19.15 -3.87
CA GLU A 143 3.18 -18.02 -4.40
C GLU A 143 2.57 -17.57 -5.74
N HIS A 144 2.31 -16.27 -5.85
CA HIS A 144 1.78 -15.64 -7.06
C HIS A 144 2.88 -14.73 -7.64
N GLN A 145 3.21 -14.94 -8.91
CA GLN A 145 4.20 -14.14 -9.64
C GLN A 145 3.52 -13.44 -10.81
N VAL A 146 3.71 -12.12 -10.89
CA VAL A 146 3.23 -11.33 -12.03
C VAL A 146 4.08 -11.65 -13.25
N LEU A 147 3.45 -12.12 -14.33
CA LEU A 147 4.12 -12.39 -15.59
C LEU A 147 4.39 -11.09 -16.36
N THR A 148 5.55 -11.04 -17.01
CA THR A 148 5.85 -10.01 -18.02
C THR A 148 4.97 -10.17 -19.26
N ASN A 149 4.86 -9.10 -20.05
CA ASN A 149 4.11 -9.15 -21.32
C ASN A 149 4.66 -10.22 -22.29
N GLU A 150 5.97 -10.49 -22.25
CA GLU A 150 6.62 -11.49 -23.09
C GLU A 150 6.32 -12.91 -22.61
N GLU A 151 6.41 -13.15 -21.30
CA GLU A 151 6.04 -14.43 -20.68
C GLU A 151 4.56 -14.73 -20.91
N LYS A 152 3.68 -13.74 -20.74
CA LYS A 152 2.25 -13.85 -21.02
C LYS A 152 2.01 -14.26 -22.47
N LYS A 153 2.62 -13.58 -23.45
CA LYS A 153 2.51 -13.94 -24.88
C LYS A 153 3.00 -15.35 -25.16
N THR A 154 4.13 -15.72 -24.55
CA THR A 154 4.72 -17.06 -24.69
C THR A 154 3.80 -18.13 -24.14
N LEU A 155 3.17 -17.89 -22.98
CA LEU A 155 2.21 -18.79 -22.35
C LEU A 155 0.98 -18.97 -23.23
N LEU A 156 0.35 -17.88 -23.67
CA LEU A 156 -0.82 -17.92 -24.56
C LEU A 156 -0.52 -18.68 -25.86
N LYS A 157 0.65 -18.43 -26.47
CA LYS A 157 1.09 -19.13 -27.68
C LYS A 157 1.34 -20.62 -27.43
N ARG A 158 2.00 -20.98 -26.32
CA ARG A 158 2.31 -22.37 -25.98
C ARG A 158 1.06 -23.21 -25.78
N TYR A 159 0.07 -22.67 -25.07
CA TYR A 159 -1.19 -23.37 -24.82
C TYR A 159 -2.23 -23.16 -25.92
N THR A 160 -1.92 -22.35 -26.95
CA THR A 160 -2.82 -22.02 -28.06
C THR A 160 -4.17 -21.48 -27.56
N VAL A 161 -4.14 -20.68 -26.50
CA VAL A 161 -5.33 -20.08 -25.87
C VAL A 161 -5.35 -18.58 -26.09
N LYS A 162 -6.57 -18.04 -26.19
CA LYS A 162 -6.81 -16.60 -26.15
C LYS A 162 -6.82 -16.13 -24.70
N GLU A 163 -6.53 -14.85 -24.49
CA GLU A 163 -6.58 -14.23 -23.17
C GLU A 163 -7.93 -14.43 -22.47
N THR A 164 -9.04 -14.37 -23.22
CA THR A 164 -10.40 -14.62 -22.72
C THR A 164 -10.68 -16.05 -22.26
N GLN A 165 -9.78 -16.99 -22.53
CA GLN A 165 -9.92 -18.40 -22.16
C GLN A 165 -9.07 -18.75 -20.92
N VAL A 166 -8.23 -17.83 -20.45
CA VAL A 166 -7.49 -17.98 -19.21
C VAL A 166 -8.39 -17.54 -18.06
N SER A 167 -8.36 -18.28 -16.95
CA SER A 167 -9.12 -17.91 -15.76
C SER A 167 -8.64 -16.55 -15.23
N ASP A 168 -9.57 -15.66 -14.88
CA ASP A 168 -9.32 -14.34 -14.26
C ASP A 168 -8.63 -14.42 -12.88
N LYS A 169 -8.35 -15.63 -12.39
CA LYS A 169 -7.75 -15.91 -11.07
C LYS A 169 -6.23 -16.16 -11.10
N PHE A 170 -5.57 -16.01 -12.25
CA PHE A 170 -4.12 -16.19 -12.38
C PHE A 170 -3.38 -14.86 -12.47
#